data_AF-A0A523WPG3-F1
#
_entry.id   AF-A0A523WPG3-F1
#
_cell.length_a   1.000
_cell.length_b   1.000
_cell.length_c   1.000
_cell.angle_alpha   90.00
_cell.angle_beta   90.00
_cell.angle_gamma   90.00
#
_symmetry.space_group_name_H-M   'P 1'
#
loop_
_entity.id
_entity.type
_entity.pdbx_description
1 polymer ?
#
loop_
_entity_poly.entity_id
_entity_poly.type
_entity_poly.pdbx_seq_one_letter_code
_entity_poly.pdbx_strand_id
1 'polypeptide(L)'
;PVVYWEEEGKVKSNLLFFKKLAPELSTHGIKDVRFSFAQWYRKAKRRAAKYGFSYVDPSQDEKKEAARFLVQIAQRWDLNLYSCSQNFLTEVPGICPSACIDGFFLQSLHPAREPAAKRKDKSQRKECRCTESLDIGSYTQFCPHSCLYCYANPKI
;
A
#
# COMPACT_ATOMS: atom_id res chain seq x y z
N PRO A 1 -1.89 -1.76 3.59
CA PRO A 1 -0.54 -2.36 3.67
C PRO A 1 -0.58 -3.70 4.40
N VAL A 2 0.26 -4.65 4.01
CA VAL A 2 0.52 -5.89 4.75
C VAL A 2 1.48 -5.57 5.91
N VAL A 3 1.14 -6.00 7.11
CA VAL A 3 1.91 -5.75 8.34
C VAL A 3 2.17 -7.09 9.04
N TYR A 4 3.33 -7.20 9.67
CA TYR A 4 3.71 -8.33 10.51
C TYR A 4 4.05 -7.82 11.91
N TRP A 5 3.68 -8.59 12.92
CA TRP A 5 3.94 -8.28 14.32
C TRP A 5 4.10 -9.56 15.12
N GLU A 6 4.70 -9.47 16.29
CA GLU A 6 4.78 -10.56 17.24
C GLU A 6 3.73 -10.38 18.33
N GLU A 7 3.02 -11.46 18.64
CA GLU A 7 2.03 -11.52 19.71
C GLU A 7 2.06 -12.93 20.31
N GLU A 8 2.27 -13.03 21.63
CA GLU A 8 2.36 -14.30 22.36
C GLU A 8 3.42 -15.27 21.78
N GLY A 9 4.58 -14.73 21.38
CA GLY A 9 5.69 -15.50 20.82
C GLY A 9 5.43 -16.04 19.40
N LYS A 10 4.38 -15.55 18.72
CA LYS A 10 4.06 -15.94 17.34
C LYS A 10 4.04 -14.73 16.43
N VAL A 11 4.60 -14.89 15.23
CA VAL A 11 4.48 -13.87 14.18
C VAL A 11 3.08 -13.95 13.57
N LYS A 12 2.34 -12.84 13.63
CA LYS A 12 1.02 -12.66 13.05
C LYS A 12 1.07 -11.67 11.89
N SER A 13 0.07 -11.74 11.01
CA SER A 13 -0.08 -10.82 9.87
C SER A 13 -1.54 -10.66 9.47
N ASN A 14 -1.86 -9.51 8.86
CA ASN A 14 -3.16 -9.28 8.20
C ASN A 14 -3.23 -9.88 6.79
N LEU A 15 -2.18 -10.53 6.28
CA LEU A 15 -2.11 -11.10 4.93
C LEU A 15 -3.33 -11.98 4.60
N LEU A 16 -3.76 -12.81 5.55
CA LEU A 16 -4.88 -13.75 5.36
C LEU A 16 -6.23 -13.06 5.16
N PHE A 17 -6.37 -11.79 5.53
CA PHE A 17 -7.62 -11.06 5.35
C PHE A 17 -7.93 -10.86 3.87
N PHE A 18 -6.91 -10.88 3.00
CA PHE A 18 -7.12 -10.79 1.57
C PHE A 18 -7.96 -11.93 0.99
N LYS A 19 -7.91 -13.14 1.60
CA LYS A 19 -8.80 -14.26 1.22
C LYS A 19 -10.28 -13.91 1.36
N LYS A 20 -10.63 -13.11 2.38
CA LYS A 20 -12.00 -12.66 2.65
C LYS A 20 -12.36 -11.43 1.83
N LEU A 21 -11.38 -10.55 1.59
CA LEU A 21 -11.61 -9.29 0.88
C LEU A 21 -11.72 -9.47 -0.65
N ALA A 22 -10.92 -10.35 -1.25
CA ALA A 22 -10.87 -10.51 -2.71
C ALA A 22 -12.23 -10.89 -3.35
N PRO A 23 -13.03 -11.83 -2.80
CA PRO A 23 -14.37 -12.11 -3.31
C PRO A 23 -15.24 -10.85 -3.34
N GLU A 24 -15.31 -10.12 -2.22
CA GLU A 24 -16.14 -8.92 -2.06
C GLU A 24 -15.77 -7.84 -3.08
N LEU A 25 -14.47 -7.60 -3.28
CA LEU A 25 -13.97 -6.64 -4.27
C LEU A 25 -14.46 -7.00 -5.68
N SER A 26 -14.31 -8.29 -6.06
CA SER A 26 -14.69 -8.77 -7.38
C SER A 26 -16.20 -8.68 -7.60
N THR A 27 -17.02 -9.07 -6.63
CA THR A 27 -18.49 -8.94 -6.71
C THR A 27 -18.98 -7.51 -6.82
N HIS A 28 -18.21 -6.54 -6.32
CA HIS A 28 -18.51 -5.11 -6.47
C HIS A 28 -17.88 -4.48 -7.73
N GLY A 29 -17.31 -5.28 -8.63
CA GLY A 29 -16.73 -4.81 -9.90
C GLY A 29 -15.38 -4.11 -9.74
N ILE A 30 -14.75 -4.20 -8.57
CA ILE A 30 -13.39 -3.66 -8.36
C ILE A 30 -12.40 -4.66 -8.97
N LYS A 31 -11.54 -4.16 -9.88
CA LYS A 31 -10.50 -4.96 -10.54
C LYS A 31 -9.11 -4.72 -9.99
N ASP A 32 -8.78 -3.48 -9.66
CA ASP A 32 -7.40 -3.10 -9.34
C ASP A 32 -7.17 -3.00 -7.84
N VAL A 33 -6.25 -3.83 -7.34
CA VAL A 33 -5.84 -3.83 -5.93
C VAL A 33 -4.40 -3.32 -5.83
N ARG A 34 -4.26 -2.14 -5.21
CA ARG A 34 -2.95 -1.53 -4.91
C ARG A 34 -2.54 -1.90 -3.49
N PHE A 35 -1.35 -2.48 -3.33
CA PHE A 35 -0.84 -2.92 -2.03
C PHE A 35 0.63 -2.59 -1.82
N SER A 36 1.08 -2.75 -0.58
CA SER A 36 2.47 -2.62 -0.14
C SER A 36 2.66 -3.36 1.18
N PHE A 37 3.89 -3.73 1.51
CA PHE A 37 4.28 -4.10 2.87
C PHE A 37 4.63 -2.84 3.66
N ALA A 38 4.27 -2.80 4.96
CA ALA A 38 4.62 -1.70 5.84
C ALA A 38 6.14 -1.43 5.83
N GLN A 39 6.51 -0.16 5.86
CA GLN A 39 7.88 0.31 5.89
C GLN A 39 8.10 1.11 7.17
N TRP A 40 8.87 0.55 8.10
CA TRP A 40 9.06 1.14 9.41
C TRP A 40 10.04 2.31 9.38
N TYR A 41 9.51 3.52 9.19
CA TYR A 41 10.29 4.76 9.21
C TYR A 41 10.56 5.25 10.64
N ARG A 42 11.51 6.18 10.78
CA ARG A 42 12.06 6.61 12.08
C ARG A 42 11.00 6.98 13.13
N LYS A 43 9.95 7.74 12.79
CA LYS A 43 8.92 8.11 13.77
C LYS A 43 8.07 6.91 14.19
N ALA A 44 7.65 6.06 13.25
CA ALA A 44 6.89 4.84 13.55
C ALA A 44 7.69 3.88 14.45
N LYS A 45 8.98 3.67 14.17
CA LYS A 45 9.87 2.85 15.01
C LYS A 45 9.94 3.35 16.46
N ARG A 46 10.16 4.65 16.65
CA ARG A 46 10.22 5.27 17.99
C ARG A 46 8.91 5.10 18.76
N ARG A 47 7.77 5.29 18.08
CA ARG A 47 6.45 5.11 18.70
C ARG A 47 6.16 3.65 19.00
N ALA A 48 6.51 2.72 18.11
CA ALA A 48 6.40 1.29 18.35
C ALA A 48 7.14 0.89 19.63
N ALA A 49 8.39 1.32 19.78
CA ALA A 49 9.16 1.08 21.01
C ALA A 49 8.52 1.72 22.25
N LYS A 50 8.08 2.99 22.16
CA LYS A 50 7.44 3.71 23.28
C LYS A 50 6.19 3.01 23.81
N TYR A 51 5.38 2.41 22.93
CA TYR A 51 4.12 1.75 23.28
C TYR A 51 4.21 0.22 23.31
N GLY A 52 5.42 -0.35 23.26
CA GLY A 52 5.61 -1.80 23.33
C GLY A 52 5.03 -2.59 22.15
N PHE A 53 4.87 -1.97 20.98
CA PHE A 53 4.41 -2.69 19.79
C PHE A 53 5.57 -3.41 19.09
N SER A 54 5.59 -4.74 19.19
CA SER A 54 6.62 -5.58 18.56
C SER A 54 6.28 -5.82 17.08
N TYR A 55 6.75 -4.95 16.20
CA TYR A 55 6.59 -5.15 14.76
C TYR A 55 7.66 -6.09 14.20
N VAL A 56 7.33 -6.77 13.11
CA VAL A 56 8.27 -7.55 12.31
C VAL A 56 8.36 -6.94 10.91
N ASP A 57 9.57 -6.84 10.38
CA ASP A 57 9.82 -6.43 9.00
C ASP A 57 10.47 -7.60 8.27
N PRO A 58 9.68 -8.44 7.55
CA PRO A 58 10.23 -9.62 6.90
C PRO A 58 11.27 -9.27 5.84
N SER A 59 12.15 -10.23 5.53
CA SER A 59 13.08 -10.15 4.41
C SER A 59 12.34 -9.95 3.08
N GLN A 60 13.08 -9.55 2.04
CA GLN A 60 12.48 -9.42 0.71
C GLN A 60 11.95 -10.75 0.18
N ASP A 61 12.62 -11.87 0.47
CA ASP A 61 12.19 -13.20 0.00
C ASP A 61 10.91 -13.66 0.71
N GLU A 62 10.79 -13.45 2.02
CA GLU A 62 9.54 -13.71 2.75
C GLU A 62 8.39 -12.83 2.23
N LYS A 63 8.67 -11.56 1.89
CA LYS A 63 7.67 -10.67 1.27
C LYS A 63 7.27 -11.13 -0.13
N LYS A 64 8.22 -11.62 -0.94
CA LYS A 64 7.92 -12.19 -2.27
C LYS A 64 7.06 -13.45 -2.13
N GLU A 65 7.34 -14.31 -1.14
CA GLU A 65 6.51 -15.49 -0.87
C GLU A 65 5.08 -15.11 -0.45
N ALA A 66 4.96 -14.16 0.48
CA ALA A 66 3.65 -13.63 0.86
C ALA A 66 2.92 -12.96 -0.34
N ALA A 67 3.66 -12.33 -1.25
CA ALA A 67 3.08 -11.74 -2.45
C ALA A 67 2.60 -12.80 -3.47
N ARG A 68 3.29 -13.94 -3.61
CA ARG A 68 2.80 -15.09 -4.41
C ARG A 68 1.46 -15.60 -3.90
N PHE A 69 1.29 -15.65 -2.59
CA PHE A 69 0.00 -15.97 -1.97
C PHE A 69 -1.09 -14.96 -2.34
N LEU A 70 -0.80 -13.66 -2.37
CA LEU A 70 -1.76 -12.64 -2.83
C LEU A 70 -2.10 -12.84 -4.30
N VAL A 71 -1.13 -13.10 -5.17
CA VAL A 71 -1.33 -13.36 -6.61
C VAL A 71 -2.28 -14.55 -6.82
N GLN A 72 -2.06 -15.66 -6.13
CA GLN A 72 -2.93 -16.85 -6.24
C GLN A 72 -4.39 -16.55 -5.86
N ILE A 73 -4.62 -15.63 -4.92
CA ILE A 73 -5.98 -15.21 -4.56
C ILE A 73 -6.53 -14.27 -5.63
N ALA A 74 -5.75 -13.28 -6.04
CA ALA A 74 -6.17 -12.28 -7.02
C ALA A 74 -6.57 -12.91 -8.36
N GLN A 75 -5.79 -13.88 -8.86
CA GLN A 75 -6.08 -14.60 -10.10
C GLN A 75 -7.41 -15.36 -10.05
N ARG A 76 -7.75 -15.97 -8.90
CA ARG A 76 -9.02 -16.70 -8.74
C ARG A 76 -10.24 -15.79 -8.80
N TRP A 77 -10.07 -14.52 -8.48
CA TRP A 77 -11.14 -13.52 -8.42
C TRP A 77 -11.04 -12.47 -9.54
N ASP A 78 -10.20 -12.73 -10.55
CA ASP A 78 -9.95 -11.82 -11.67
C ASP A 78 -9.61 -10.39 -11.23
N LEU A 79 -8.66 -10.30 -10.28
CA LEU A 79 -8.13 -9.04 -9.73
C LEU A 79 -6.70 -8.80 -10.21
N ASN A 80 -6.40 -7.54 -10.49
CA ASN A 80 -5.05 -7.06 -10.83
C ASN A 80 -4.33 -6.60 -9.56
N LEU A 81 -3.07 -6.98 -9.39
CA LEU A 81 -2.25 -6.54 -8.26
C LEU A 81 -1.20 -5.51 -8.68
N TYR A 82 -1.13 -4.42 -7.91
CA TYR A 82 -0.19 -3.33 -8.12
C TYR A 82 0.62 -3.04 -6.85
N SER A 83 1.94 -3.06 -6.93
CA SER A 83 2.83 -2.76 -5.81
C SER A 83 3.23 -1.28 -5.79
N CYS A 84 3.03 -0.62 -4.64
CA CYS A 84 3.38 0.80 -4.50
C CYS A 84 4.82 1.00 -4.02
N SER A 85 5.67 1.54 -4.89
CA SER A 85 7.07 1.91 -4.59
C SER A 85 7.92 0.77 -3.98
N GLN A 86 7.63 -0.48 -4.34
CA GLN A 86 8.31 -1.69 -3.86
C GLN A 86 8.60 -2.61 -5.06
N ASN A 87 9.42 -2.13 -6.00
CA ASN A 87 9.60 -2.76 -7.31
C ASN A 87 10.21 -4.17 -7.26
N PHE A 88 10.91 -4.55 -6.18
CA PHE A 88 11.32 -5.95 -5.99
C PHE A 88 10.13 -6.94 -5.99
N LEU A 89 8.91 -6.47 -5.72
CA LEU A 89 7.69 -7.29 -5.80
C LEU A 89 7.23 -7.53 -7.24
N THR A 90 7.64 -6.71 -8.21
CA THR A 90 7.30 -6.94 -9.63
C THR A 90 8.12 -8.07 -10.24
N GLU A 91 9.12 -8.59 -9.52
CA GLU A 91 9.80 -9.84 -9.85
C GLU A 91 8.89 -11.06 -9.62
N VAL A 92 7.79 -10.91 -8.86
CA VAL A 92 6.76 -11.94 -8.70
C VAL A 92 5.77 -11.82 -9.87
N PRO A 93 5.61 -12.85 -10.71
CA PRO A 93 4.67 -12.83 -11.83
C PRO A 93 3.24 -12.53 -11.36
N GLY A 94 2.51 -11.69 -12.09
CA GLY A 94 1.16 -11.25 -11.74
C GLY A 94 1.10 -9.98 -10.89
N ILE A 95 2.24 -9.32 -10.63
CA ILE A 95 2.30 -8.04 -9.90
C ILE A 95 2.88 -6.96 -10.80
N CYS A 96 2.10 -5.91 -11.00
CA CYS A 96 2.52 -4.73 -11.74
C CYS A 96 3.01 -3.61 -10.80
N PRO A 97 3.83 -2.69 -11.26
CA PRO A 97 4.17 -1.47 -10.51
C PRO A 97 2.95 -0.53 -10.48
N SER A 98 2.70 0.10 -9.32
CA SER A 98 1.57 1.01 -9.14
C SER A 98 1.88 2.46 -9.51
N ALA A 99 0.89 3.14 -10.10
CA ALA A 99 0.68 4.58 -9.99
C ALA A 99 -0.63 4.80 -9.22
N CYS A 100 -0.56 5.34 -8.00
CA CYS A 100 -1.75 5.62 -7.19
C CYS A 100 -2.48 6.88 -7.69
N ILE A 101 -1.72 7.86 -8.20
CA ILE A 101 -2.21 9.04 -8.90
C ILE A 101 -1.71 8.92 -10.33
N ASP A 102 -2.58 8.53 -11.26
CA ASP A 102 -2.23 8.29 -12.66
C ASP A 102 -3.01 9.24 -13.55
N GLY A 103 -2.37 10.33 -14.01
CA GLY A 103 -3.03 11.31 -14.86
C GLY A 103 -3.49 10.76 -16.21
N PHE A 104 -2.88 9.69 -16.74
CA PHE A 104 -3.40 9.06 -17.97
C PHE A 104 -4.75 8.40 -17.70
N PHE A 105 -4.83 7.64 -16.59
CA PHE A 105 -6.07 6.99 -16.18
C PHE A 105 -7.14 7.98 -15.72
N LEU A 106 -6.77 8.99 -14.95
CA LEU A 106 -7.70 10.04 -14.50
C LEU A 106 -8.31 10.80 -15.70
N GLN A 107 -7.50 11.12 -16.71
CA GLN A 107 -8.00 11.73 -17.94
C GLN A 107 -8.94 10.79 -18.70
N SER A 108 -8.65 9.49 -18.78
CA SER A 108 -9.52 8.54 -19.49
C SER A 108 -10.85 8.30 -18.78
N LEU A 109 -10.88 8.42 -17.45
CA LEU A 109 -12.09 8.33 -16.64
C LEU A 109 -12.97 9.58 -16.70
N HIS A 110 -12.38 10.75 -16.95
CA HIS A 110 -13.14 12.01 -16.97
C HIS A 110 -14.14 12.03 -18.14
N PRO A 111 -15.44 12.36 -17.92
CA PRO A 111 -16.45 12.32 -18.99
C PRO A 111 -16.10 13.18 -20.21
N ALA A 112 -15.53 14.37 -19.96
CA ALA A 112 -15.05 15.28 -21.01
C ALA A 112 -13.57 15.07 -21.40
N ARG A 113 -12.89 14.07 -20.82
CA ARG A 113 -11.44 13.82 -21.00
C ARG A 113 -10.54 15.03 -20.72
N GLU A 114 -10.89 15.80 -19.69
CA GLU A 114 -10.14 17.00 -19.31
C GLU A 114 -8.66 16.68 -19.05
N PRO A 115 -7.72 17.57 -19.42
CA PRO A 115 -6.31 17.33 -19.23
C PRO A 115 -5.94 17.10 -17.76
N ALA A 116 -5.23 16.02 -17.49
CA ALA A 116 -4.55 15.76 -16.22
C ALA A 116 -3.03 15.78 -16.43
N ALA A 117 -2.28 16.03 -15.37
CA ALA A 117 -0.81 16.04 -15.43
C ALA A 117 -0.28 14.64 -15.76
N LYS A 118 0.61 14.53 -16.75
CA LYS A 118 1.18 13.24 -17.23
C LYS A 118 2.62 13.00 -16.82
N ARG A 119 3.28 14.05 -16.31
CA ARG A 119 4.68 13.94 -15.88
C ARG A 119 4.75 13.23 -14.55
N LYS A 120 5.78 12.40 -14.36
CA LYS A 120 6.12 11.81 -13.06
C LYS A 120 6.35 12.93 -12.05
N ASP A 121 5.73 12.81 -10.88
CA ASP A 121 6.01 13.69 -9.75
C ASP A 121 7.46 13.46 -9.27
N LYS A 122 8.26 14.52 -9.37
CA LYS A 122 9.68 14.52 -8.98
C LYS A 122 9.86 14.47 -7.46
N SER A 123 8.86 14.88 -6.68
CA SER A 123 8.89 14.81 -5.22
C SER A 123 8.69 13.39 -4.69
N GLN A 124 8.12 12.50 -5.50
CA GLN A 124 7.87 11.10 -5.12
C GLN A 124 9.13 10.25 -5.26
N ARG A 125 9.14 9.13 -4.52
CA ARG A 125 10.22 8.12 -4.56
C ARG A 125 10.58 7.73 -5.99
N LYS A 126 11.84 7.33 -6.21
CA LYS A 126 12.35 6.90 -7.52
C LYS A 126 11.45 5.86 -8.20
N GLU A 127 11.07 4.84 -7.43
CA GLU A 127 10.22 3.72 -7.90
C GLU A 127 8.72 4.07 -8.03
N CYS A 128 8.29 5.21 -7.48
CA CYS A 128 6.89 5.65 -7.56
C CYS A 128 6.58 6.09 -8.99
N ARG A 129 5.40 5.73 -9.50
CA ARG A 129 4.94 6.12 -10.84
C ARG A 129 3.82 7.14 -10.85
N CYS A 130 3.51 7.74 -9.70
CA CYS A 130 2.49 8.78 -9.64
C CYS A 130 2.86 9.98 -10.51
N THR A 131 1.86 10.55 -11.16
CA THR A 131 1.98 11.83 -11.86
C THR A 131 1.89 13.00 -10.89
N GLU A 132 2.34 14.17 -11.33
CA GLU A 132 2.25 15.42 -10.58
C GLU A 132 0.81 15.67 -10.10
N SER A 133 0.68 16.10 -8.85
CA SER A 133 -0.60 16.44 -8.23
C SER A 133 -0.38 17.47 -7.13
N LEU A 134 -1.45 18.16 -6.74
CA LEU A 134 -1.46 19.06 -5.61
C LEU A 134 -2.16 18.36 -4.44
N ASP A 135 -1.41 18.10 -3.37
CA ASP A 135 -1.95 17.57 -2.13
C ASP A 135 -2.77 18.65 -1.42
N ILE A 136 -4.01 18.32 -1.07
CA ILE A 136 -4.93 19.19 -0.30
C ILE A 136 -4.93 18.86 1.20
N GLY A 137 -4.13 17.87 1.62
CA GLY A 137 -4.05 17.41 3.00
C GLY A 137 -3.32 18.39 3.92
N SER A 138 -3.67 18.34 5.20
CA SER A 138 -2.95 19.03 6.27
C SER A 138 -2.16 18.05 7.13
N TYR A 139 -0.89 18.35 7.35
CA TYR A 139 0.00 17.58 8.22
C TYR A 139 0.06 18.14 9.65
N THR A 140 -0.66 19.25 9.91
CA THR A 140 -0.72 19.97 11.19
C THR A 140 -2.08 19.87 11.86
N GLN A 141 -3.12 19.45 11.14
CA GLN A 141 -4.46 19.26 11.69
C GLN A 141 -4.50 18.18 12.78
N PHE A 142 -5.35 18.43 13.78
CA PHE A 142 -5.58 17.51 14.89
C PHE A 142 -6.32 16.26 14.40
N CYS A 143 -5.71 15.08 14.59
CA CYS A 143 -6.35 13.80 14.31
C CYS A 143 -6.50 13.00 15.62
N PRO A 144 -7.74 12.71 16.07
CA PRO A 144 -8.00 11.99 17.32
C PRO A 144 -7.77 10.46 17.20
N HIS A 145 -7.51 9.93 16.01
CA HIS A 145 -7.34 8.50 15.79
C HIS A 145 -6.03 7.95 16.41
N SER A 146 -5.05 8.83 16.66
CA SER A 146 -3.87 8.45 17.46
C SER A 146 -3.13 7.20 16.95
N CYS A 147 -2.96 7.08 15.63
CA CYS A 147 -2.34 5.89 15.05
C CYS A 147 -0.82 5.85 15.32
N LEU A 148 -0.33 4.72 15.82
CA LEU A 148 1.09 4.46 16.05
C LEU A 148 1.94 4.66 14.79
N TYR A 149 1.45 4.16 13.64
CA TYR A 149 2.13 4.21 12.35
C TYR A 149 1.88 5.52 11.56
N CYS A 150 1.26 6.55 12.15
CA CYS A 150 0.89 7.79 11.44
C CYS A 150 2.11 8.60 10.96
N TYR A 151 2.20 8.89 9.66
CA TYR A 151 3.31 9.65 9.07
C TYR A 151 3.34 11.12 9.48
N ALA A 152 2.18 11.67 9.83
CA ALA A 152 2.01 13.04 10.34
C ALA A 152 2.35 13.12 11.84
N ASN A 153 1.56 13.89 12.60
CA ASN A 153 1.78 14.18 14.02
C ASN A 153 0.55 13.76 14.85
N PRO A 154 0.38 12.46 15.15
CA PRO A 154 -0.69 12.00 16.03
C PRO A 154 -0.45 12.45 17.47
N LYS A 155 -1.51 12.72 18.24
CA LYS A 155 -1.42 12.89 19.71
C LYS A 155 -1.43 11.51 20.37
N ILE A 156 -0.27 10.87 20.42
CA ILE A 156 -0.07 9.61 21.15
C ILE A 156 0.98 9.75 22.22
#